data_AF-A0A933NK98-F1
#
_entry.id   AF-A0A933NK98-F1
#
_cell.length_a   1.000
_cell.length_b   1.000
_cell.length_c   1.000
_cell.angle_alpha   90.00
_cell.angle_beta   90.00
_cell.angle_gamma   90.00
#
_symmetry.space_group_name_H-M   'P 1'
#
loop_
_entity.id
_entity.type
_entity.pdbx_description
1 polymer ?
#
loop_
_entity_poly.entity_id
_entity_poly.type
_entity_poly.pdbx_seq_one_letter_code
_entity_poly.pdbx_strand_id
1 'polypeptide(L)'
;MRRSEGEEEVHRPQVPASLLTLAPEREPVPRQPDAIPPYQVQRLETLCQGYIGRNGLEEQVEKWFSSRQSGVLLLTGREGCGKSALMARLARTHDAAYYFLSRRPAEGSASACFSSLIGQLSRRFLASGTPTPCSPRSQARTLWRQCSSILASRKRLVLVLDGLDEAALASPGLPVHRLLLQEPPAGLVLLLSCGAGSPEGDLVGRELPCRETTMLEVPALSPTEARRWLDEMVQGEAALPDRFAGEAVAASAGLPLYLAGLVEQVQAGLVDVSLPAPAGATPGESLEALWLNLWTGLDRKGLRRFRQILALLATAREALTIESLEHLLGVGMESFRRSVLATCVSGSDPCEVRHDTLRQLVTAKVDATERQRLNARLADHYGDWREAADDRSLAHRAIHLVEAGDRDGLHRLLTDFDYLKAKVDRLGVEAVLADFQAYVDRSGSKGPPPRQAGDPVEVIADAVQKKSRWIEDRPEELGPYVRDELFLAGRVGGVAPTLLREVSAWIARARREPWLRRVEPGERAARATSAAAIDHAAGAIASVAWSPDGTRILTGGRDRLLTIWDARTGGAVRTLSVSSTGSRRFLTMRPWRSAPDHGRLRRTT
;
A
#
# COMPACT_ATOMS: atom_id res chain seq x y z
N MET A 1 -7.17 82.53 5.33
CA MET A 1 -7.79 81.21 5.00
C MET A 1 -6.65 80.34 4.50
N ARG A 2 -6.09 79.42 5.30
CA ARG A 2 -6.54 78.02 5.56
C ARG A 2 -6.61 77.22 4.25
N ARG A 3 -6.11 75.99 4.09
CA ARG A 3 -5.37 74.97 4.88
C ARG A 3 -5.07 73.82 3.87
N SER A 4 -3.90 73.16 3.88
CA SER A 4 -3.61 71.81 4.45
C SER A 4 -4.36 70.67 3.71
N GLU A 5 -3.87 69.46 3.42
CA GLU A 5 -2.71 68.56 3.67
C GLU A 5 -2.76 67.54 2.47
N GLY A 6 -1.76 66.79 2.02
CA GLY A 6 -0.68 66.09 2.69
C GLY A 6 -0.90 64.57 2.53
N GLU A 7 -0.19 63.92 1.60
CA GLU A 7 0.10 62.48 1.65
C GLU A 7 1.54 62.26 1.17
N GLU A 8 2.38 61.82 2.12
CA GLU A 8 3.81 61.53 1.97
C GLU A 8 4.03 60.13 1.37
N GLU A 9 4.72 60.07 0.23
CA GLU A 9 5.39 58.88 -0.26
C GLU A 9 6.65 58.61 0.58
N VAL A 10 6.63 57.53 1.36
CA VAL A 10 7.81 57.05 2.08
C VAL A 10 8.64 56.12 1.19
N HIS A 11 9.82 56.63 0.84
CA HIS A 11 10.95 55.93 0.24
C HIS A 11 11.24 54.55 0.87
N ARG A 12 11.34 53.51 0.04
CA ARG A 12 12.19 52.33 0.30
C ARG A 12 13.51 52.48 -0.47
N PRO A 13 14.67 52.20 0.15
CA PRO A 13 15.96 52.41 -0.51
C PRO A 13 16.21 51.36 -1.61
N GLN A 14 16.63 51.86 -2.78
CA GLN A 14 17.21 51.05 -3.86
C GLN A 14 18.58 50.54 -3.42
N VAL A 15 18.77 49.22 -3.41
CA VAL A 15 20.09 48.59 -3.30
C VAL A 15 20.63 48.38 -4.72
N PRO A 16 21.89 48.79 -5.02
CA PRO A 16 22.42 48.81 -6.38
C PRO A 16 22.68 47.41 -6.95
N ALA A 17 22.29 47.24 -8.21
CA ALA A 17 22.53 46.08 -9.04
C ALA A 17 24.00 46.01 -9.48
N SER A 18 24.89 45.51 -8.62
CA SER A 18 26.25 45.13 -9.03
C SER A 18 26.94 44.31 -7.96
N LEU A 19 26.79 42.98 -8.02
CA LEU A 19 27.78 41.94 -7.64
C LEU A 19 27.18 40.55 -7.92
N LEU A 20 26.89 40.27 -9.19
CA LEU A 20 26.69 38.92 -9.71
C LEU A 20 27.86 38.61 -10.65
N THR A 21 28.98 38.17 -10.07
CA THR A 21 30.03 37.48 -10.82
C THR A 21 29.49 36.11 -11.22
N LEU A 22 29.23 35.98 -12.52
CA LEU A 22 28.80 34.77 -13.23
C LEU A 22 29.76 33.60 -12.93
N ALA A 23 29.24 32.58 -12.23
CA ALA A 23 29.74 31.22 -12.38
C ALA A 23 29.22 30.66 -13.71
N PRO A 24 30.00 29.83 -14.45
CA PRO A 24 29.64 29.45 -15.81
C PRO A 24 28.34 28.65 -15.83
N GLU A 25 27.40 29.12 -16.64
CA GLU A 25 26.15 28.43 -16.96
C GLU A 25 26.48 27.05 -17.53
N ARG A 26 26.21 25.99 -16.74
CA ARG A 26 26.02 24.66 -17.32
C ARG A 26 24.64 24.66 -17.95
N GLU A 27 24.59 24.31 -19.24
CA GLU A 27 23.35 24.17 -20.01
C GLU A 27 22.25 23.45 -19.20
N PRO A 28 20.98 23.89 -19.30
CA PRO A 28 19.89 23.25 -18.61
C PRO A 28 19.66 21.86 -19.20
N VAL A 29 20.02 20.84 -18.44
CA VAL A 29 19.60 19.46 -18.70
C VAL A 29 18.07 19.45 -18.79
N PRO A 30 17.46 18.89 -19.85
CA PRO A 30 16.01 18.93 -20.03
C PRO A 30 15.31 18.23 -18.86
N ARG A 31 14.37 18.95 -18.22
CA ARG A 31 13.49 18.44 -17.15
C ARG A 31 12.55 17.36 -17.71
N GLN A 32 12.82 16.12 -17.36
CA GLN A 32 11.95 14.95 -17.52
C GLN A 32 11.61 14.39 -16.11
N PRO A 33 10.44 13.75 -15.91
CA PRO A 33 9.61 13.91 -14.72
C PRO A 33 10.28 13.46 -13.42
N ASP A 34 10.05 14.26 -12.38
CA ASP A 34 10.64 14.06 -11.06
C ASP A 34 10.14 12.78 -10.36
N ALA A 35 10.90 11.70 -10.42
CA ALA A 35 10.63 10.44 -9.70
C ALA A 35 10.76 10.52 -8.15
N ILE A 36 10.97 11.71 -7.57
CA ILE A 36 10.73 11.95 -6.15
C ILE A 36 9.55 12.91 -6.14
N PRO A 37 8.38 12.50 -5.64
CA PRO A 37 7.26 13.39 -5.55
C PRO A 37 7.64 14.66 -4.74
N PRO A 38 7.31 15.88 -5.23
CA PRO A 38 7.71 17.13 -4.57
C PRO A 38 7.33 17.20 -3.07
N TYR A 39 6.24 16.55 -2.68
CA TYR A 39 5.82 16.49 -1.28
C TYR A 39 6.78 15.66 -0.39
N GLN A 40 7.46 14.62 -0.92
CA GLN A 40 8.47 13.84 -0.16
C GLN A 40 9.68 14.72 0.16
N VAL A 41 10.07 15.60 -0.77
CA VAL A 41 11.14 16.59 -0.56
C VAL A 41 10.71 17.61 0.49
N GLN A 42 9.52 18.20 0.32
CA GLN A 42 8.98 19.17 1.29
C GLN A 42 8.83 18.56 2.70
N ARG A 43 8.36 17.31 2.79
CA ARG A 43 8.24 16.57 4.06
C ARG A 43 9.60 16.38 4.71
N LEU A 44 10.62 15.98 3.94
CA LEU A 44 11.99 15.82 4.42
C LEU A 44 12.57 17.13 4.95
N GLU A 45 12.38 18.24 4.23
CA GLU A 45 12.84 19.57 4.64
C GLU A 45 12.18 20.03 5.93
N THR A 46 10.84 19.92 6.01
CA THR A 46 10.06 20.28 7.20
C THR A 46 10.50 19.48 8.43
N LEU A 47 10.67 18.17 8.26
CA LEU A 47 11.12 17.28 9.33
C LEU A 47 12.54 17.58 9.81
N CYS A 48 13.43 18.04 8.92
CA CYS A 48 14.78 18.45 9.31
C CYS A 48 14.80 19.77 10.09
N GLN A 49 13.91 20.72 9.75
CA GLN A 49 13.85 22.03 10.41
C GLN A 49 13.39 21.93 11.88
N GLY A 50 12.45 21.03 12.18
CA GLY A 50 11.93 20.82 13.54
C GLY A 50 12.71 19.84 14.40
N TYR A 51 13.83 19.29 13.91
CA TYR A 51 14.61 18.28 14.63
C TYR A 51 15.61 18.93 15.59
N ILE A 52 15.55 18.52 16.85
CA ILE A 52 16.60 18.80 17.83
C ILE A 52 17.39 17.53 18.12
N GLY A 53 18.71 17.69 18.08
CA GLY A 53 19.69 16.63 18.27
C GLY A 53 19.53 15.95 19.63
N ARG A 54 19.85 14.66 19.63
CA ARG A 54 19.97 13.83 20.84
C ARG A 54 21.41 13.38 20.92
N ASN A 55 22.24 14.11 21.66
CA ASN A 55 23.69 13.91 21.64
C ASN A 55 24.10 12.43 21.78
N GLY A 56 23.51 11.71 22.76
CA GLY A 56 23.84 10.30 22.98
C GLY A 56 23.31 9.32 21.92
N LEU A 57 22.22 9.63 21.21
CA LEU A 57 21.68 8.76 20.16
C LEU A 57 22.39 9.01 18.82
N GLU A 58 22.64 10.28 18.48
CA GLU A 58 23.35 10.62 17.25
C GLU A 58 24.76 10.03 17.26
N GLU A 59 25.48 10.13 18.39
CA GLU A 59 26.79 9.49 18.54
C GLU A 59 26.74 7.96 18.35
N GLN A 60 25.70 7.30 18.87
CA GLN A 60 25.51 5.86 18.67
C GLN A 60 25.26 5.51 17.21
N VAL A 61 24.40 6.28 16.53
CA VAL A 61 24.11 6.10 15.11
C VAL A 61 25.38 6.33 14.27
N GLU A 62 26.10 7.42 14.50
CA GLU A 62 27.33 7.73 13.75
C GLU A 62 28.44 6.69 14.00
N LYS A 63 28.58 6.20 15.24
CA LYS A 63 29.50 5.09 15.56
C LYS A 63 29.10 3.81 14.83
N TRP A 64 27.81 3.52 14.75
CA TRP A 64 27.28 2.37 14.00
C TRP A 64 27.58 2.53 12.50
N PHE A 65 27.33 3.71 11.95
CA PHE A 65 27.62 4.05 10.55
C PHE A 65 29.10 3.91 10.21
N SER A 66 30.00 4.35 11.12
CA SER A 66 31.45 4.33 10.92
C SER A 66 32.06 2.93 11.05
N SER A 67 31.46 2.05 11.85
CA SER A 67 31.98 0.71 12.13
C SER A 67 31.55 -0.36 11.12
N ARG A 68 30.58 -0.06 10.23
CA ARG A 68 29.95 -1.05 9.35
C ARG A 68 29.98 -0.67 7.88
N GLN A 69 30.25 -1.66 7.03
CA GLN A 69 30.19 -1.55 5.56
C GLN A 69 28.80 -1.94 5.00
N SER A 70 28.04 -2.76 5.73
CA SER A 70 26.69 -3.19 5.39
C SER A 70 25.91 -3.56 6.65
N GLY A 71 24.59 -3.58 6.57
CA GLY A 71 23.74 -4.02 7.69
C GLY A 71 22.40 -3.30 7.73
N VAL A 72 21.59 -3.67 8.72
CA VAL A 72 20.27 -3.08 8.94
C VAL A 72 20.26 -2.37 10.27
N LEU A 73 19.89 -1.09 10.26
CA LEU A 73 19.63 -0.31 11.47
C LEU A 73 18.13 -0.04 11.55
N LEU A 74 17.48 -0.66 12.53
CA LEU A 74 16.07 -0.47 12.82
C LEU A 74 15.91 0.54 13.96
N LEU A 75 15.30 1.68 13.66
CA LEU A 75 14.96 2.71 14.63
C LEU A 75 13.53 2.50 15.11
N THR A 76 13.39 2.13 16.38
CA THR A 76 12.09 1.95 17.03
C THR A 76 11.82 3.10 17.99
N GLY A 77 10.57 3.28 18.37
CA GLY A 77 10.22 4.32 19.32
C GLY A 77 8.74 4.64 19.30
N ARG A 78 8.30 5.35 20.32
CA ARG A 78 6.89 5.72 20.50
C ARG A 78 6.41 6.66 19.39
N GLU A 79 5.11 6.73 19.17
CA GLU A 79 4.54 7.70 18.25
C GLU A 79 4.87 9.13 18.71
N GLY A 80 5.18 10.02 17.77
CA GLY A 80 5.50 11.40 18.08
C GLY A 80 6.88 11.66 18.67
N CYS A 81 7.71 10.63 18.93
CA CYS A 81 9.09 10.83 19.42
C CYS A 81 10.07 11.33 18.34
N GLY A 82 9.64 11.62 17.11
CA GLY A 82 10.52 12.22 16.09
C GLY A 82 11.45 11.25 15.36
N LYS A 83 11.06 9.99 15.21
CA LYS A 83 11.79 9.00 14.37
C LYS A 83 11.98 9.47 12.93
N SER A 84 10.90 9.92 12.29
CA SER A 84 10.92 10.42 10.91
C SER A 84 11.82 11.64 10.72
N ALA A 85 11.91 12.49 11.75
CA ALA A 85 12.80 13.65 11.74
C ALA A 85 14.29 13.25 11.81
N LEU A 86 14.61 12.25 12.62
CA LEU A 86 15.94 11.64 12.64
C LEU A 86 16.26 10.92 11.32
N MET A 87 15.31 10.15 10.76
CA MET A 87 15.45 9.50 9.44
C MET A 87 15.73 10.52 8.34
N ALA A 88 14.99 11.63 8.30
CA ALA A 88 15.18 12.71 7.34
C ALA A 88 16.60 13.32 7.42
N ARG A 89 17.09 13.56 8.65
CA ARG A 89 18.45 14.07 8.89
C ARG A 89 19.53 13.08 8.47
N LEU A 90 19.37 11.79 8.80
CA LEU A 90 20.30 10.74 8.39
C LEU A 90 20.34 10.57 6.88
N ALA A 91 19.18 10.62 6.22
CA ALA A 91 19.07 10.54 4.76
C ALA A 91 19.86 11.67 4.07
N ARG A 92 19.80 12.89 4.61
CA ARG A 92 20.58 14.04 4.11
C ARG A 92 22.07 13.89 4.36
N THR A 93 22.44 13.52 5.58
CA THR A 93 23.86 13.44 6.01
C THR A 93 24.63 12.38 5.23
N HIS A 94 23.95 11.29 4.84
CA HIS A 94 24.57 10.13 4.18
C HIS A 94 24.23 9.98 2.69
N ASP A 95 23.67 11.03 2.05
CA ASP A 95 23.25 11.01 0.64
C ASP A 95 22.43 9.75 0.27
N ALA A 96 21.49 9.38 1.13
CA ALA A 96 20.73 8.15 0.97
C ALA A 96 19.56 8.32 -0.02
N ALA A 97 19.22 7.26 -0.75
CA ALA A 97 17.90 7.19 -1.39
C ALA A 97 16.86 6.91 -0.29
N TYR A 98 15.76 7.64 -0.27
CA TYR A 98 14.82 7.62 0.85
C TYR A 98 13.38 7.49 0.36
N TYR A 99 12.54 6.88 1.19
CA TYR A 99 11.12 6.83 0.95
C TYR A 99 10.35 6.87 2.28
N PHE A 100 9.47 7.85 2.42
CA PHE A 100 8.49 7.88 3.50
C PHE A 100 7.30 7.04 3.08
N LEU A 101 7.10 5.90 3.74
CA LEU A 101 5.85 5.16 3.61
C LEU A 101 4.76 6.02 4.23
N SER A 102 3.71 6.24 3.46
CA SER A 102 2.57 7.07 3.84
C SER A 102 1.29 6.33 3.52
N ARG A 103 0.17 6.81 4.05
CA ARG A 103 -1.17 6.35 3.64
C ARG A 103 -1.67 7.04 2.37
N ARG A 104 -0.82 7.70 1.59
CA ARG A 104 -1.28 8.37 0.36
C ARG A 104 -1.56 7.35 -0.76
N PRO A 105 -2.50 7.66 -1.68
CA PRO A 105 -2.85 6.80 -2.80
C PRO A 105 -1.61 6.41 -3.60
N ALA A 106 -1.45 5.11 -3.88
CA ALA A 106 -0.31 4.58 -4.62
C ALA A 106 1.06 4.96 -4.03
N GLU A 107 1.17 5.21 -2.72
CA GLU A 107 2.45 5.50 -2.05
C GLU A 107 2.77 4.54 -0.90
N GLY A 108 1.75 4.04 -0.19
CA GLY A 108 1.91 3.02 0.85
C GLY A 108 2.12 1.60 0.31
N SER A 109 1.97 1.40 -1.01
CA SER A 109 2.16 0.10 -1.64
C SER A 109 3.64 -0.23 -1.81
N ALA A 110 3.98 -1.52 -1.73
CA ALA A 110 5.34 -1.97 -2.03
C ALA A 110 5.78 -1.57 -3.44
N SER A 111 4.86 -1.55 -4.41
CA SER A 111 5.17 -1.16 -5.78
C SER A 111 5.61 0.30 -5.88
N ALA A 112 4.94 1.19 -5.17
CA ALA A 112 5.25 2.62 -5.16
C ALA A 112 6.59 2.91 -4.53
N CYS A 113 6.81 2.32 -3.36
CA CYS A 113 8.08 2.38 -2.63
C CYS A 113 9.24 1.95 -3.53
N PHE A 114 9.15 0.78 -4.16
CA PHE A 114 10.22 0.27 -5.01
C PHE A 114 10.38 1.08 -6.30
N SER A 115 9.29 1.53 -6.93
CA SER A 115 9.37 2.36 -8.13
C SER A 115 10.07 3.69 -7.85
N SER A 116 9.78 4.32 -6.71
CA SER A 116 10.45 5.56 -6.28
C SER A 116 11.92 5.33 -5.98
N LEU A 117 12.26 4.30 -5.19
CA LEU A 117 13.65 3.97 -4.88
C LEU A 117 14.46 3.66 -6.15
N ILE A 118 13.91 2.87 -7.07
CA ILE A 118 14.51 2.58 -8.38
C ILE A 118 14.74 3.87 -9.17
N GLY A 119 13.75 4.76 -9.23
CA GLY A 119 13.85 6.05 -9.93
C GLY A 119 14.90 6.98 -9.33
N GLN A 120 15.05 6.99 -8.00
CA GLN A 120 16.07 7.74 -7.28
C GLN A 120 17.48 7.20 -7.58
N LEU A 121 17.68 5.89 -7.43
CA LEU A 121 18.97 5.25 -7.70
C LEU A 121 19.38 5.40 -9.17
N SER A 122 18.41 5.25 -10.08
CA SER A 122 18.66 5.40 -11.50
C SER A 122 19.16 6.81 -11.80
N ARG A 123 18.46 7.86 -11.36
CA ARG A 123 18.92 9.24 -11.63
C ARG A 123 20.23 9.61 -10.94
N ARG A 124 20.48 9.10 -9.74
CA ARG A 124 21.72 9.40 -8.99
C ARG A 124 22.93 8.68 -9.57
N PHE A 125 22.77 7.47 -10.10
CA PHE A 125 23.90 6.58 -10.36
C PHE A 125 23.90 5.86 -11.72
N LEU A 126 22.78 5.80 -12.46
CA LEU A 126 22.65 5.02 -13.69
C LEU A 126 22.15 5.88 -14.88
N ALA A 127 22.65 5.61 -16.09
CA ALA A 127 22.30 6.38 -17.29
C ALA A 127 21.02 5.90 -18.02
N SER A 128 20.22 4.97 -17.45
CA SER A 128 19.13 4.32 -18.20
C SER A 128 17.83 4.10 -17.43
N GLY A 129 16.72 4.46 -18.09
CA GLY A 129 15.44 3.74 -18.15
C GLY A 129 14.47 3.87 -16.98
N THR A 130 13.30 4.49 -17.23
CA THR A 130 12.13 4.43 -16.34
C THR A 130 11.61 2.99 -16.21
N PRO A 131 11.24 2.54 -15.00
CA PRO A 131 10.74 1.18 -14.78
C PRO A 131 9.43 0.94 -15.53
N THR A 132 9.27 -0.25 -16.11
CA THR A 132 7.97 -0.77 -16.56
C THR A 132 7.11 -1.19 -15.36
N PRO A 133 5.77 -0.98 -15.40
CA PRO A 133 4.87 -1.50 -14.37
C PRO A 133 5.00 -3.02 -14.30
N CYS A 134 5.34 -3.55 -13.14
CA CYS A 134 5.51 -4.98 -12.88
C CYS A 134 5.04 -5.26 -11.45
N SER A 135 4.75 -6.53 -11.13
CA SER A 135 4.35 -6.92 -9.77
C SER A 135 5.37 -6.47 -8.70
N PRO A 136 4.93 -6.21 -7.44
CA PRO A 136 5.81 -5.76 -6.37
C PRO A 136 7.08 -6.62 -6.19
N ARG A 137 6.96 -7.94 -6.36
CA ARG A 137 8.09 -8.89 -6.32
C ARG A 137 9.11 -8.66 -7.44
N SER A 138 8.63 -8.39 -8.65
CA SER A 138 9.50 -8.11 -9.80
C SER A 138 10.25 -6.77 -9.62
N GLN A 139 9.57 -5.77 -9.05
CA GLN A 139 10.18 -4.49 -8.73
C GLN A 139 11.23 -4.62 -7.62
N ALA A 140 10.96 -5.39 -6.56
CA ALA A 140 11.96 -5.70 -5.52
C ALA A 140 13.22 -6.35 -6.10
N ARG A 141 13.07 -7.36 -6.98
CA ARG A 141 14.21 -7.98 -7.69
C ARG A 141 14.98 -6.99 -8.57
N THR A 142 14.28 -6.03 -9.16
CA THR A 142 14.89 -5.00 -10.00
C THR A 142 15.69 -4.01 -9.15
N LEU A 143 15.14 -3.58 -8.01
CA LEU A 143 15.84 -2.77 -7.02
C LEU A 143 17.16 -3.43 -6.60
N TRP A 144 17.14 -4.72 -6.24
CA TRP A 144 18.35 -5.44 -5.84
C TRP A 144 19.41 -5.56 -6.94
N ARG A 145 18.99 -5.79 -8.18
CA ARG A 145 19.92 -5.78 -9.33
C ARG A 145 20.58 -4.41 -9.51
N GLN A 146 19.83 -3.32 -9.40
CA GLN A 146 20.38 -1.97 -9.49
C GLN A 146 21.34 -1.66 -8.33
N CYS A 147 20.96 -1.97 -7.09
CA CYS A 147 21.83 -1.82 -5.92
C CYS A 147 23.15 -2.58 -6.13
N SER A 148 23.09 -3.83 -6.59
CA SER A 148 24.28 -4.65 -6.87
C SER A 148 25.18 -4.01 -7.93
N SER A 149 24.59 -3.46 -9.01
CA SER A 149 25.34 -2.76 -10.06
C SER A 149 26.03 -1.51 -9.55
N ILE A 150 25.37 -0.74 -8.68
CA ILE A 150 25.94 0.47 -8.09
C ILE A 150 27.09 0.10 -7.14
N LEU A 151 26.89 -0.92 -6.32
CA LEU A 151 27.86 -1.45 -5.36
C LEU A 151 29.09 -2.09 -6.03
N ALA A 152 29.00 -2.49 -7.31
CA ALA A 152 30.18 -2.90 -8.08
C ALA A 152 31.18 -1.74 -8.30
N SER A 153 30.69 -0.49 -8.31
CA SER A 153 31.49 0.72 -8.51
C SER A 153 31.69 1.56 -7.24
N ARG A 154 31.00 1.21 -6.15
CA ARG A 154 31.00 1.94 -4.87
C ARG A 154 31.07 0.98 -3.70
N LYS A 155 31.84 1.35 -2.68
CA LYS A 155 31.99 0.52 -1.48
C LYS A 155 30.71 0.41 -0.64
N ARG A 156 29.78 1.37 -0.77
CA ARG A 156 28.61 1.46 0.09
C ARG A 156 27.44 2.19 -0.57
N LEU A 157 26.22 1.75 -0.25
CA LEU A 157 24.95 2.37 -0.65
C LEU A 157 24.00 2.41 0.56
N VAL A 158 23.31 3.53 0.77
CA VAL A 158 22.37 3.71 1.90
C VAL A 158 20.94 3.89 1.36
N LEU A 159 20.01 3.10 1.88
CA LEU A 159 18.57 3.26 1.64
C LEU A 159 17.86 3.54 2.97
N VAL A 160 16.91 4.47 2.95
CA VAL A 160 16.10 4.86 4.11
C VAL A 160 14.62 4.59 3.83
N LEU A 161 13.97 3.84 4.71
CA LEU A 161 12.53 3.58 4.68
C LEU A 161 11.92 3.93 6.03
N ASP A 162 11.06 4.94 6.03
CA ASP A 162 10.37 5.41 7.24
C ASP A 162 8.93 4.89 7.27
N GLY A 163 8.46 4.41 8.42
CA GLY A 163 7.05 4.03 8.64
C GLY A 163 6.67 2.65 8.11
N LEU A 164 7.47 1.60 8.39
CA LEU A 164 7.16 0.24 7.93
C LEU A 164 5.79 -0.28 8.36
N ASP A 165 5.35 0.11 9.55
CA ASP A 165 4.04 -0.16 10.15
C ASP A 165 2.91 0.65 9.49
N GLU A 166 3.19 1.86 9.00
CA GLU A 166 2.19 2.68 8.30
C GLU A 166 1.77 2.08 6.94
N ALA A 167 2.71 1.43 6.23
CA ALA A 167 2.46 0.80 4.94
C ALA A 167 1.49 -0.39 5.02
N ALA A 168 1.62 -1.22 6.06
CA ALA A 168 0.73 -2.37 6.28
C ALA A 168 -0.73 -1.92 6.48
N LEU A 169 -0.94 -0.70 6.96
CA LEU A 169 -2.25 -0.11 7.20
C LEU A 169 -2.82 0.63 5.96
N ALA A 170 -1.96 0.99 5.01
CA ALA A 170 -2.29 1.80 3.83
C ALA A 170 -2.78 0.98 2.63
N SER A 171 -2.31 -0.25 2.45
CA SER A 171 -2.69 -1.09 1.31
C SER A 171 -2.73 -2.57 1.69
N PRO A 172 -3.83 -3.29 1.44
CA PRO A 172 -3.86 -4.73 1.60
C PRO A 172 -2.98 -5.33 0.49
N GLY A 173 -1.88 -5.99 0.84
CA GLY A 173 -0.89 -6.48 -0.12
C GLY A 173 0.36 -7.08 0.53
N LEU A 174 1.35 -7.51 -0.28
CA LEU A 174 2.59 -8.06 0.28
C LEU A 174 3.36 -6.94 1.02
N PRO A 175 3.60 -7.09 2.34
CA PRO A 175 4.19 -5.99 3.10
C PRO A 175 5.64 -5.76 2.68
N VAL A 176 6.04 -4.49 2.62
CA VAL A 176 7.35 -4.05 2.10
C VAL A 176 8.49 -4.79 2.77
N HIS A 177 8.42 -4.99 4.09
CA HIS A 177 9.44 -5.70 4.85
C HIS A 177 9.68 -7.11 4.32
N ARG A 178 8.64 -7.88 3.94
CA ARG A 178 8.80 -9.24 3.39
C ARG A 178 9.50 -9.28 2.04
N LEU A 179 9.35 -8.23 1.23
CA LEU A 179 10.05 -8.12 -0.05
C LEU A 179 11.50 -7.66 0.14
N LEU A 180 11.77 -6.88 1.20
CA LEU A 180 13.12 -6.51 1.60
C LEU A 180 13.93 -7.70 2.16
N LEU A 181 13.27 -8.75 2.66
CA LEU A 181 13.89 -9.96 3.23
C LEU A 181 14.59 -10.87 2.21
N GLN A 182 14.50 -10.57 0.90
CA GLN A 182 15.22 -11.34 -0.13
C GLN A 182 16.67 -10.85 -0.18
N GLU A 183 17.61 -11.66 0.35
CA GLU A 183 19.07 -11.46 0.42
C GLU A 183 19.59 -10.15 -0.22
N PRO A 184 19.76 -9.05 0.54
CA PRO A 184 20.26 -7.81 -0.02
C PRO A 184 21.75 -7.93 -0.40
N PRO A 185 22.20 -7.17 -1.42
CA PRO A 185 23.60 -7.21 -1.85
C PRO A 185 24.56 -6.73 -0.76
N ALA A 186 25.76 -7.32 -0.73
CA ALA A 186 26.84 -6.91 0.17
C ALA A 186 27.24 -5.45 -0.06
N GLY A 187 27.46 -4.68 1.01
CA GLY A 187 27.74 -3.23 0.97
C GLY A 187 26.49 -2.35 1.06
N LEU A 188 25.29 -2.94 1.13
CA LEU A 188 24.05 -2.19 1.37
C LEU A 188 23.84 -1.90 2.86
N VAL A 189 23.49 -0.66 3.17
CA VAL A 189 23.01 -0.22 4.47
C VAL A 189 21.54 0.14 4.36
N LEU A 190 20.71 -0.53 5.15
CA LEU A 190 19.27 -0.28 5.24
C LEU A 190 18.95 0.42 6.57
N LEU A 191 18.39 1.62 6.49
CA LEU A 191 17.79 2.30 7.64
C LEU A 191 16.28 2.15 7.59
N LEU A 192 15.72 1.59 8.65
CA LEU A 192 14.30 1.30 8.76
C LEU A 192 13.76 1.99 10.01
N SER A 193 12.50 2.45 9.97
CA SER A 193 11.79 2.90 11.17
C SER A 193 10.44 2.22 11.33
N CYS A 194 10.02 2.02 12.58
CA CYS A 194 8.69 1.52 12.94
C CYS A 194 8.27 1.95 14.35
N GLY A 195 6.99 1.81 14.68
CA GLY A 195 6.50 1.94 16.05
C GLY A 195 7.14 0.95 17.02
N ALA A 196 7.23 1.33 18.30
CA ALA A 196 7.68 0.43 19.36
C ALA A 196 6.72 -0.77 19.49
N GLY A 197 7.24 -1.99 19.43
CA GLY A 197 6.43 -3.22 19.52
C GLY A 197 5.59 -3.53 18.28
N SER A 198 5.85 -2.87 17.13
CA SER A 198 5.16 -3.20 15.88
C SER A 198 5.52 -4.63 15.43
N PRO A 199 4.56 -5.45 14.96
CA PRO A 199 4.83 -6.77 14.40
C PRO A 199 5.88 -6.77 13.28
N GLU A 200 5.87 -5.73 12.45
CA GLU A 200 6.82 -5.53 11.36
C GLU A 200 8.25 -5.37 11.89
N GLY A 201 8.43 -4.56 12.94
CA GLY A 201 9.71 -4.38 13.61
C GLY A 201 10.25 -5.68 14.23
N ASP A 202 9.38 -6.44 14.90
CA ASP A 202 9.74 -7.74 15.49
C ASP A 202 10.15 -8.74 14.40
N LEU A 203 9.43 -8.78 13.28
CA LEU A 203 9.75 -9.64 12.14
C LEU A 203 11.07 -9.22 11.49
N VAL A 204 11.29 -7.92 11.26
CA VAL A 204 12.57 -7.39 10.74
C VAL A 204 13.72 -7.77 11.67
N GLY A 205 13.52 -7.66 12.99
CA GLY A 205 14.52 -8.05 13.99
C GLY A 205 14.84 -9.55 13.99
N ARG A 206 13.87 -10.41 13.68
CA ARG A 206 14.00 -11.88 13.73
C ARG A 206 14.39 -12.53 12.40
N GLU A 207 13.86 -12.03 11.28
CA GLU A 207 13.86 -12.72 10.00
C GLU A 207 14.82 -12.14 8.95
N LEU A 208 15.39 -10.94 9.12
CA LEU A 208 16.44 -10.45 8.21
C LEU A 208 17.67 -11.37 8.31
N PRO A 209 18.05 -12.12 7.25
CA PRO A 209 19.22 -13.00 7.28
C PRO A 209 20.55 -12.24 7.22
N CYS A 210 20.53 -10.91 7.14
CA CYS A 210 21.70 -10.07 7.29
C CYS A 210 22.20 -10.23 8.72
N ARG A 211 23.36 -10.84 8.90
CA ARG A 211 23.93 -11.26 10.19
C ARG A 211 24.11 -10.16 11.26
N GLU A 212 23.69 -8.92 11.04
CA GLU A 212 23.86 -7.80 11.96
C GLU A 212 22.72 -6.76 11.90
N THR A 213 21.47 -7.15 12.18
CA THR A 213 20.43 -6.15 12.49
C THR A 213 20.72 -5.51 13.85
N THR A 214 20.82 -4.18 13.90
CA THR A 214 20.89 -3.43 15.15
C THR A 214 19.59 -2.68 15.35
N MET A 215 19.00 -2.84 16.53
CA MET A 215 17.82 -2.09 16.93
C MET A 215 18.23 -0.97 17.88
N LEU A 216 17.84 0.28 17.58
CA LEU A 216 18.03 1.41 18.48
C LEU A 216 16.67 2.04 18.79
N GLU A 217 16.42 2.25 20.07
CA GLU A 217 15.24 2.98 20.52
C GLU A 217 15.50 4.49 20.48
N VAL A 218 14.54 5.24 19.93
CA VAL A 218 14.55 6.69 19.89
C VAL A 218 13.86 7.22 21.15
N PRO A 219 14.61 7.77 22.12
CA PRO A 219 14.06 8.19 23.40
C PRO A 219 13.25 9.48 23.29
N ALA A 220 12.39 9.74 24.27
CA ALA A 220 11.78 11.05 24.46
C ALA A 220 12.84 12.12 24.73
N LEU A 221 12.53 13.38 24.43
CA LEU A 221 13.38 14.51 24.79
C LEU A 221 13.47 14.65 26.31
N SER A 222 14.67 14.98 26.81
CA SER A 222 14.83 15.46 28.18
C SER A 222 14.08 16.78 28.38
N PRO A 223 13.69 17.16 29.61
CA PRO A 223 13.03 18.44 29.88
C PRO A 223 13.82 19.65 29.38
N THR A 224 15.16 19.59 29.42
CA THR A 224 16.05 20.63 28.91
C THR A 224 16.02 20.72 27.39
N GLU A 225 16.05 19.58 26.68
CA GLU A 225 15.94 19.54 25.22
C GLU A 225 14.54 20.00 24.76
N ALA A 226 13.49 19.56 25.46
CA ALA A 226 12.11 19.95 25.18
C ALA A 226 11.88 21.45 25.40
N ARG A 227 12.44 22.02 26.47
CA ARG A 227 12.36 23.47 26.73
C ARG A 227 13.09 24.26 25.64
N ARG A 228 14.32 23.84 25.32
CA ARG A 228 15.10 24.44 24.23
C ARG A 228 14.34 24.39 22.90
N TRP A 229 13.70 23.25 22.60
CA TRP A 229 12.86 23.09 21.42
C TRP A 229 11.75 24.13 21.37
N LEU A 230 11.03 24.30 22.48
CA LEU A 230 9.93 25.24 22.56
C LEU A 230 10.39 26.69 22.38
N ASP A 231 11.51 27.06 23.01
CA ASP A 231 12.09 28.40 22.92
C ASP A 231 12.60 28.69 21.49
N GLU A 232 13.18 27.70 20.80
CA GLU A 232 13.66 27.85 19.42
C GLU A 232 12.50 27.97 18.41
N MET A 233 11.39 27.26 18.62
CA MET A 233 10.24 27.25 17.71
C MET A 233 9.30 28.44 17.90
N VAL A 234 9.27 29.03 19.09
CA VAL A 234 8.33 30.08 19.46
C VAL A 234 9.09 31.36 19.84
N GLN A 235 9.55 32.10 18.82
CA GLN A 235 10.31 33.34 19.01
C GLN A 235 9.44 34.60 18.84
N GLY A 236 9.85 35.69 19.49
CA GLY A 236 9.23 37.02 19.34
C GLY A 236 7.87 37.13 20.03
N GLU A 237 6.90 37.83 19.41
CA GLU A 237 5.55 38.06 19.96
C GLU A 237 4.72 36.77 20.14
N ALA A 238 5.18 35.65 19.57
CA ALA A 238 4.54 34.35 19.75
C ALA A 238 4.96 33.64 21.05
N ALA A 239 5.97 34.14 21.78
CA ALA A 239 6.56 33.48 22.94
C ALA A 239 5.52 33.07 23.98
N LEU A 240 5.60 31.81 24.43
CA LEU A 240 4.71 31.30 25.46
C LEU A 240 5.12 31.85 26.84
N PRO A 241 4.16 32.17 27.73
CA PRO A 241 4.46 32.54 29.11
C PRO A 241 5.30 31.46 29.81
N ASP A 242 6.33 31.84 30.56
CA ASP A 242 7.30 30.90 31.16
C ASP A 242 6.65 29.78 31.98
N ARG A 243 5.60 30.12 32.73
CA ARG A 243 4.81 29.16 33.50
C ARG A 243 4.20 28.11 32.57
N PHE A 244 3.50 28.56 31.52
CA PHE A 244 2.84 27.68 30.56
C PHE A 244 3.86 26.86 29.77
N ALA A 245 5.00 27.44 29.40
CA ALA A 245 6.10 26.73 28.75
C ALA A 245 6.66 25.60 29.65
N GLY A 246 6.81 25.83 30.95
CA GLY A 246 7.21 24.80 31.91
C GLY A 246 6.17 23.68 32.04
N GLU A 247 4.88 24.03 32.14
CA GLU A 247 3.77 23.08 32.17
C GLU A 247 3.68 22.27 30.87
N ALA A 248 3.86 22.90 29.70
CA ALA A 248 3.86 22.26 28.39
C ALA A 248 5.01 21.24 28.26
N VAL A 249 6.21 21.57 28.72
CA VAL A 249 7.36 20.65 28.74
C VAL A 249 7.04 19.42 29.60
N ALA A 250 6.50 19.63 30.80
CA ALA A 250 6.10 18.52 31.67
C ALA A 250 4.98 17.66 31.04
N ALA A 251 3.93 18.30 30.52
CA ALA A 251 2.78 17.64 29.90
C ALA A 251 3.15 16.86 28.64
N SER A 252 4.16 17.31 27.88
CA SER A 252 4.61 16.63 26.66
C SER A 252 5.18 15.25 26.91
N ALA A 253 5.61 14.97 28.15
CA ALA A 253 6.39 13.79 28.50
C ALA A 253 7.58 13.54 27.52
N GLY A 254 8.17 14.63 27.03
CA GLY A 254 9.30 14.63 26.11
C GLY A 254 8.95 14.30 24.66
N LEU A 255 7.68 14.37 24.24
CA LEU A 255 7.26 14.13 22.85
C LEU A 255 7.31 15.44 22.02
N PRO A 256 8.20 15.55 21.01
CA PRO A 256 8.23 16.71 20.12
C PRO A 256 6.90 16.98 19.42
N LEU A 257 6.19 15.91 19.00
CA LEU A 257 4.89 16.04 18.35
C LEU A 257 3.86 16.73 19.26
N TYR A 258 3.89 16.43 20.56
CA TYR A 258 2.99 17.08 21.49
C TYR A 258 3.26 18.58 21.53
N LEU A 259 4.52 18.98 21.67
CA LEU A 259 4.92 20.39 21.76
C LEU A 259 4.55 21.14 20.47
N ALA A 260 4.83 20.56 19.30
CA ALA A 260 4.45 21.15 18.01
C ALA A 260 2.94 21.33 17.88
N GLY A 261 2.16 20.29 18.19
CA GLY A 261 0.70 20.37 18.13
C GLY A 261 0.12 21.34 19.14
N LEU A 262 0.71 21.47 20.33
CA LEU A 262 0.28 22.43 21.34
C LEU A 262 0.54 23.88 20.89
N VAL A 263 1.73 24.16 20.36
CA VAL A 263 2.08 25.48 19.83
C VAL A 263 1.11 25.90 18.73
N GLU A 264 0.85 25.01 17.77
CA GLU A 264 -0.12 25.30 16.70
C GLU A 264 -1.53 25.56 17.25
N GLN A 265 -1.96 24.80 18.26
CA GLN A 265 -3.27 25.00 18.89
C GLN A 265 -3.36 26.31 19.70
N VAL A 266 -2.27 26.73 20.35
CA VAL A 266 -2.20 28.05 21.02
C VAL A 266 -2.28 29.16 19.99
N GLN A 267 -1.50 29.07 18.90
CA GLN A 267 -1.52 30.07 17.82
C GLN A 267 -2.88 30.15 17.11
N ALA A 268 -3.58 29.02 16.98
CA ALA A 268 -4.95 28.98 16.48
C ALA A 268 -6.02 29.41 17.50
N GLY A 269 -5.61 29.77 18.73
CA GLY A 269 -6.51 30.20 19.80
C GLY A 269 -7.46 29.12 20.31
N LEU A 270 -7.10 27.84 20.12
CA LEU A 270 -7.84 26.67 20.61
C LEU A 270 -7.49 26.33 22.07
N VAL A 271 -6.26 26.66 22.46
CA VAL A 271 -5.75 26.51 23.82
C VAL A 271 -5.61 27.88 24.47
N ASP A 272 -6.11 27.98 25.70
CA ASP A 272 -5.97 29.15 26.55
C ASP A 272 -4.73 28.98 27.43
N VAL A 273 -3.72 29.83 27.24
CA VAL A 273 -2.45 29.78 27.98
C VAL A 273 -2.60 30.15 29.47
N SER A 274 -3.76 30.66 29.89
CA SER A 274 -4.08 30.86 31.31
C SER A 274 -4.48 29.57 32.03
N LEU A 275 -4.89 28.54 31.28
CA LEU A 275 -5.23 27.23 31.79
C LEU A 275 -4.03 26.26 31.72
N PRO A 276 -4.02 25.20 32.54
CA PRO A 276 -2.95 24.20 32.48
C PRO A 276 -2.85 23.52 31.11
N ALA A 277 -1.63 23.22 30.69
CA ALA A 277 -1.38 22.46 29.46
C ALA A 277 -2.06 21.07 29.51
N PRO A 278 -2.61 20.57 28.39
CA PRO A 278 -3.31 19.27 28.37
C PRO A 278 -2.37 18.11 28.72
N ALA A 279 -2.52 17.50 29.88
CA ALA A 279 -1.58 16.47 30.35
C ALA A 279 -2.25 15.10 30.54
N GLY A 280 -1.50 14.04 30.25
CA GLY A 280 -1.79 12.67 30.65
C GLY A 280 -0.76 12.15 31.66
N ALA A 281 -1.00 11.00 32.29
CA ALA A 281 -0.05 10.38 33.22
C ALA A 281 1.08 9.65 32.46
N THR A 282 0.82 9.22 31.23
CA THR A 282 1.80 8.60 30.34
C THR A 282 1.96 9.38 29.04
N PRO A 283 3.08 9.23 28.30
CA PRO A 283 3.26 9.92 27.02
C PRO A 283 2.16 9.66 25.98
N GLY A 284 1.57 8.47 25.98
CA GLY A 284 0.42 8.16 25.10
C GLY A 284 -0.81 8.97 25.49
N GLU A 285 -1.14 8.99 26.78
CA GLU A 285 -2.22 9.81 27.32
C GLU A 285 -1.98 11.30 27.10
N SER A 286 -0.74 11.77 27.07
CA SER A 286 -0.42 13.17 26.74
C SER A 286 -0.81 13.53 25.30
N LEU A 287 -0.51 12.68 24.32
CA LEU A 287 -0.97 12.90 22.93
C LEU A 287 -2.49 12.81 22.83
N GLU A 288 -3.11 11.84 23.52
CA GLU A 288 -4.57 11.74 23.57
C GLU A 288 -5.21 12.99 24.19
N ALA A 289 -4.65 13.51 25.28
CA ALA A 289 -5.11 14.73 25.94
C ALA A 289 -4.98 15.95 25.01
N LEU A 290 -3.88 16.04 24.26
CA LEU A 290 -3.68 17.08 23.24
C LEU A 290 -4.74 17.00 22.14
N TRP A 291 -4.99 15.81 21.59
CA TRP A 291 -5.98 15.61 20.53
C TRP A 291 -7.42 15.77 21.03
N LEU A 292 -7.69 15.42 22.29
CA LEU A 292 -8.97 15.67 22.92
C LEU A 292 -9.21 17.18 23.13
N ASN A 293 -8.18 17.93 23.52
CA ASN A 293 -8.26 19.38 23.61
C ASN A 293 -8.53 20.01 22.25
N LEU A 294 -7.80 19.58 21.20
CA LEU A 294 -8.08 19.98 19.82
C LEU A 294 -9.55 19.74 19.47
N TRP A 295 -10.03 18.51 19.63
CA TRP A 295 -11.38 18.12 19.25
C TRP A 295 -12.47 18.94 19.96
N THR A 296 -12.30 19.17 21.27
CA THR A 296 -13.23 19.99 22.08
C THR A 296 -13.08 21.49 21.82
N GLY A 297 -11.87 21.97 21.51
CA GLY A 297 -11.59 23.35 21.11
C GLY A 297 -12.28 23.72 19.81
N LEU A 298 -12.29 22.81 18.83
CA LEU A 298 -13.03 22.98 17.58
C LEU A 298 -14.53 23.17 17.83
N ASP A 299 -15.11 22.46 18.80
CA ASP A 299 -16.51 22.64 19.19
C ASP A 299 -16.78 23.98 19.84
N ARG A 300 -15.95 24.37 20.81
CA ARG A 300 -16.07 25.66 21.51
C ARG A 300 -15.98 26.84 20.55
N LYS A 301 -15.16 26.74 19.51
CA LYS A 301 -15.03 27.77 18.44
C LYS A 301 -16.07 27.66 17.32
N GLY A 302 -16.96 26.67 17.37
CA GLY A 302 -17.98 26.47 16.33
C GLY A 302 -17.42 25.98 14.99
N LEU A 303 -16.22 25.39 14.97
CA LEU A 303 -15.52 24.91 13.77
C LEU A 303 -16.02 23.51 13.34
N ARG A 304 -17.35 23.34 13.23
CA ARG A 304 -18.00 22.07 12.88
C ARG A 304 -17.51 21.49 11.54
N ARG A 305 -17.22 22.36 10.57
CA ARG A 305 -16.68 21.96 9.25
C ARG A 305 -15.33 21.29 9.38
N PHE A 306 -14.44 21.81 10.22
CA PHE A 306 -13.12 21.22 10.43
C PHE A 306 -13.23 19.83 11.07
N ARG A 307 -14.17 19.63 12.00
CA ARG A 307 -14.47 18.29 12.56
C ARG A 307 -14.97 17.32 11.50
N GLN A 308 -15.85 17.76 10.59
CA GLN A 308 -16.33 16.92 9.48
C GLN A 308 -15.21 16.52 8.53
N ILE A 309 -14.29 17.44 8.23
CA ILE A 309 -13.10 17.16 7.41
C ILE A 309 -12.19 16.16 8.12
N LEU A 310 -11.89 16.36 9.40
CA LEU A 310 -11.11 15.40 10.19
C LEU A 310 -11.78 14.03 10.24
N ALA A 311 -13.10 13.98 10.45
CA ALA A 311 -13.86 12.72 10.47
C ALA A 311 -13.78 11.99 9.12
N LEU A 312 -13.95 12.72 8.02
CA LEU A 312 -13.84 12.15 6.67
C LEU A 312 -12.41 11.66 6.39
N LEU A 313 -11.39 12.48 6.65
CA LEU A 313 -9.99 12.12 6.46
C LEU A 313 -9.53 10.96 7.37
N ALA A 314 -10.06 10.89 8.60
CA ALA A 314 -9.79 9.79 9.53
C ALA A 314 -10.48 8.49 9.11
N THR A 315 -11.64 8.59 8.46
CA THR A 315 -12.37 7.44 7.90
C THR A 315 -11.76 6.95 6.59
N ALA A 316 -11.29 7.87 5.75
CA ALA A 316 -10.62 7.56 4.49
C ALA A 316 -9.36 6.74 4.74
N ARG A 317 -9.22 5.63 4.00
CA ARG A 317 -8.04 4.75 4.08
C ARG A 317 -6.81 5.34 3.40
N GLU A 318 -7.00 6.39 2.60
CA GLU A 318 -5.95 7.11 1.92
C GLU A 318 -6.14 8.63 1.98
N ALA A 319 -5.12 9.36 1.52
CA ALA A 319 -5.20 10.80 1.37
C ALA A 319 -6.21 11.20 0.28
N LEU A 320 -7.02 12.22 0.58
CA LEU A 320 -8.05 12.73 -0.33
C LEU A 320 -7.58 14.02 -0.99
N THR A 321 -7.82 14.15 -2.29
CA THR A 321 -7.54 15.42 -2.99
C THR A 321 -8.48 16.51 -2.49
N ILE A 322 -8.10 17.77 -2.70
CA ILE A 322 -8.96 18.88 -2.33
C ILE A 322 -10.26 18.87 -3.12
N GLU A 323 -10.21 18.54 -4.41
CA GLU A 323 -11.39 18.34 -5.25
C GLU A 323 -12.30 17.22 -4.69
N SER A 324 -11.72 16.09 -4.28
CA SER A 324 -12.47 15.00 -3.62
C SER A 324 -13.15 15.46 -2.33
N LEU A 325 -12.46 16.24 -1.50
CA LEU A 325 -13.01 16.78 -0.26
C LEU A 325 -14.17 17.75 -0.52
N GLU A 326 -14.03 18.63 -1.52
CA GLU A 326 -15.07 19.58 -1.93
C GLU A 326 -16.29 18.85 -2.47
N HIS A 327 -16.09 17.83 -3.32
CA HIS A 327 -17.17 17.00 -3.85
C HIS A 327 -17.88 16.22 -2.74
N LEU A 328 -17.10 15.55 -1.88
CA LEU A 328 -17.65 14.74 -0.80
C LEU A 328 -18.43 15.63 0.16
N LEU A 329 -17.84 16.71 0.68
CA LEU A 329 -18.44 17.52 1.74
C LEU A 329 -19.39 18.62 1.22
N GLY A 330 -19.32 18.99 -0.06
CA GLY A 330 -20.10 20.08 -0.65
C GLY A 330 -19.66 21.47 -0.16
N VAL A 331 -18.39 21.65 0.20
CA VAL A 331 -17.88 22.88 0.81
C VAL A 331 -16.53 23.28 0.21
N GLY A 332 -16.37 24.55 -0.18
CA GLY A 332 -15.10 25.09 -0.68
C GLY A 332 -14.00 25.08 0.39
N MET A 333 -12.80 24.61 0.02
CA MET A 333 -11.67 24.35 0.93
C MET A 333 -10.73 25.55 1.14
N GLU A 334 -11.02 26.71 0.56
CA GLU A 334 -10.09 27.86 0.58
C GLU A 334 -9.88 28.45 1.98
N SER A 335 -10.93 28.49 2.81
CA SER A 335 -10.81 28.86 4.22
C SER A 335 -10.15 27.76 5.06
N PHE A 336 -10.31 26.49 4.68
CA PHE A 336 -9.71 25.37 5.38
C PHE A 336 -8.18 25.41 5.27
N ARG A 337 -7.63 25.63 4.06
CA ARG A 337 -6.17 25.73 3.81
C ARG A 337 -5.47 26.73 4.73
N ARG A 338 -6.10 27.87 5.04
CA ARG A 338 -5.52 28.90 5.91
C ARG A 338 -5.60 28.58 7.41
N SER A 339 -6.44 27.60 7.79
CA SER A 339 -6.70 27.21 9.17
C SER A 339 -6.26 25.76 9.46
N VAL A 340 -5.54 25.12 8.55
CA VAL A 340 -4.99 23.78 8.79
C VAL A 340 -3.87 23.87 9.82
N LEU A 341 -4.05 23.16 10.92
CA LEU A 341 -2.96 22.83 11.83
C LEU A 341 -2.07 21.81 11.13
N ALA A 342 -0.84 22.21 10.77
CA ALA A 342 0.08 21.42 9.96
C ALA A 342 0.53 20.12 10.65
N THR A 343 0.39 20.03 11.98
CA THR A 343 0.55 18.81 12.78
C THR A 343 -0.63 17.85 12.62
N CYS A 344 -1.84 18.34 12.34
CA CYS A 344 -3.04 17.51 12.26
C CYS A 344 -3.25 16.94 10.86
N VAL A 345 -3.17 17.80 9.84
CA VAL A 345 -3.46 17.46 8.44
C VAL A 345 -2.31 17.90 7.55
N SER A 346 -2.03 17.09 6.53
CA SER A 346 -1.18 17.45 5.40
C SER A 346 -1.58 18.81 4.80
N GLY A 347 -0.65 19.77 4.77
CA GLY A 347 -0.87 21.09 4.16
C GLY A 347 -0.77 21.10 2.62
N SER A 348 -0.45 19.96 2.01
CA SER A 348 -0.34 19.77 0.56
C SER A 348 -1.54 18.97 0.04
N ASP A 349 -1.90 19.16 -1.23
CA ASP A 349 -2.81 18.26 -1.94
C ASP A 349 -2.04 16.99 -2.38
N PRO A 350 -2.46 15.75 -2.04
CA PRO A 350 -3.66 15.37 -1.28
C PRO A 350 -3.54 15.49 0.25
N CYS A 351 -4.68 15.74 0.89
CA CYS A 351 -4.85 15.92 2.33
C CYS A 351 -4.96 14.57 3.06
N GLU A 352 -4.29 14.42 4.21
CA GLU A 352 -4.35 13.24 5.08
C GLU A 352 -4.18 13.63 6.55
N VAL A 353 -4.75 12.83 7.46
CA VAL A 353 -4.43 12.92 8.90
C VAL A 353 -3.01 12.37 9.11
N ARG A 354 -2.14 13.17 9.72
CA ARG A 354 -0.69 12.87 9.82
C ARG A 354 -0.31 11.84 10.87
N HIS A 355 -1.13 11.67 11.89
CA HIS A 355 -0.82 10.87 13.07
C HIS A 355 -1.93 9.86 13.35
N ASP A 356 -1.55 8.62 13.63
CA ASP A 356 -2.50 7.53 13.83
C ASP A 356 -3.25 7.71 15.16
N THR A 357 -2.59 8.19 16.21
CA THR A 357 -3.24 8.59 17.48
C THR A 357 -4.38 9.59 17.28
N LEU A 358 -4.18 10.62 16.45
CA LEU A 358 -5.24 11.58 16.13
C LEU A 358 -6.39 10.89 15.38
N ARG A 359 -6.06 10.05 14.40
CA ARG A 359 -7.06 9.29 13.64
C ARG A 359 -7.87 8.34 14.53
N GLN A 360 -7.22 7.62 15.44
CA GLN A 360 -7.86 6.73 16.41
C GLN A 360 -8.81 7.52 17.31
N LEU A 361 -8.37 8.66 17.85
CA LEU A 361 -9.22 9.53 18.66
C LEU A 361 -10.43 10.04 17.87
N VAL A 362 -10.22 10.56 16.66
CA VAL A 362 -11.33 11.01 15.80
C VAL A 362 -12.30 9.87 15.52
N THR A 363 -11.79 8.70 15.16
CA THR A 363 -12.61 7.51 14.89
C THR A 363 -13.43 7.09 16.10
N ALA A 364 -12.86 7.16 17.30
CA ALA A 364 -13.55 6.87 18.56
C ALA A 364 -14.62 7.93 18.91
N LYS A 365 -14.42 9.18 18.51
CA LYS A 365 -15.36 10.29 18.75
C LYS A 365 -16.48 10.39 17.71
N VAL A 366 -16.29 9.83 16.51
CA VAL A 366 -17.32 9.74 15.48
C VAL A 366 -18.22 8.55 15.81
N ASP A 367 -19.52 8.84 15.97
CA ASP A 367 -20.52 7.81 16.25
C ASP A 367 -20.66 6.79 15.11
N ALA A 368 -21.23 5.62 15.42
CA ALA A 368 -21.31 4.52 14.47
C ALA A 368 -22.18 4.86 13.24
N THR A 369 -23.21 5.69 13.39
CA THR A 369 -24.13 6.05 12.30
C THR A 369 -23.43 6.97 11.31
N GLU A 370 -22.73 7.98 11.83
CA GLU A 370 -21.95 8.91 11.00
C GLU A 370 -20.78 8.18 10.33
N ARG A 371 -20.13 7.25 11.03
CA ARG A 371 -19.07 6.42 10.44
C ARG A 371 -19.60 5.58 9.27
N GLN A 372 -20.77 4.94 9.41
CA GLN A 372 -21.41 4.21 8.31
C GLN A 372 -21.71 5.12 7.12
N ARG A 373 -22.27 6.31 7.37
CA ARG A 373 -22.57 7.31 6.33
C ARG A 373 -21.32 7.78 5.60
N LEU A 374 -20.23 8.07 6.32
CA LEU A 374 -18.96 8.47 5.73
C LEU A 374 -18.36 7.36 4.87
N ASN A 375 -18.42 6.10 5.33
CA ASN A 375 -17.96 4.96 4.54
C ASN A 375 -18.81 4.73 3.29
N ALA A 376 -20.13 4.90 3.36
CA ALA A 376 -21.01 4.81 2.19
C ALA A 376 -20.63 5.88 1.14
N ARG A 377 -20.45 7.14 1.57
CA ARG A 377 -20.02 8.24 0.69
C ARG A 377 -18.65 7.98 0.06
N LEU A 378 -17.70 7.42 0.82
CA LEU A 378 -16.39 7.05 0.31
C LEU A 378 -16.49 5.91 -0.71
N ALA A 379 -17.30 4.88 -0.44
CA ALA A 379 -17.53 3.78 -1.39
C ALA A 379 -18.13 4.28 -2.72
N ASP A 380 -19.06 5.24 -2.65
CA ASP A 380 -19.65 5.89 -3.83
C ASP A 380 -18.63 6.77 -4.55
N HIS A 381 -17.83 7.53 -3.82
CA HIS A 381 -16.79 8.40 -4.38
C HIS A 381 -15.73 7.62 -5.17
N TYR A 382 -15.31 6.45 -4.68
CA TYR A 382 -14.38 5.61 -5.41
C TYR A 382 -14.99 5.02 -6.70
N GLY A 383 -16.32 5.00 -6.84
CA GLY A 383 -17.00 4.66 -8.08
C GLY A 383 -16.69 3.27 -8.62
N ASP A 384 -17.07 3.01 -9.87
CA ASP A 384 -16.74 1.75 -10.56
C ASP A 384 -15.25 1.70 -10.91
N TRP A 385 -14.61 0.59 -10.55
CA TRP A 385 -13.21 0.32 -10.83
C TRP A 385 -12.93 0.21 -12.34
N ARG A 386 -13.94 -0.08 -13.17
CA ARG A 386 -13.83 -0.10 -14.63
C ARG A 386 -13.67 1.29 -15.24
N GLU A 387 -14.21 2.31 -14.58
CA GLU A 387 -14.21 3.71 -15.03
C GLU A 387 -13.14 4.53 -14.30
N ALA A 388 -12.61 4.02 -13.19
CA ALA A 388 -11.57 4.66 -12.41
C ALA A 388 -10.26 4.80 -13.20
N ALA A 389 -9.69 6.01 -13.18
CA ALA A 389 -8.40 6.31 -13.79
C ALA A 389 -7.21 5.69 -13.03
N ASP A 390 -7.42 5.24 -11.79
CA ASP A 390 -6.40 4.69 -10.90
C ASP A 390 -6.91 3.49 -10.10
N ASP A 391 -6.05 2.96 -9.22
CA ASP A 391 -6.30 1.73 -8.46
C ASP A 391 -7.09 1.95 -7.16
N ARG A 392 -7.55 3.18 -6.86
CA ARG A 392 -8.18 3.50 -5.56
C ARG A 392 -9.47 2.73 -5.34
N SER A 393 -10.27 2.59 -6.39
CA SER A 393 -11.49 1.77 -6.34
C SER A 393 -11.18 0.31 -6.05
N LEU A 394 -10.15 -0.26 -6.70
CA LEU A 394 -9.70 -1.62 -6.43
C LEU A 394 -9.14 -1.77 -5.00
N ALA A 395 -8.44 -0.76 -4.49
CA ALA A 395 -7.78 -0.82 -3.19
C ALA A 395 -8.74 -0.66 -2.01
N HIS A 396 -9.70 0.27 -2.09
CA HIS A 396 -10.41 0.77 -0.91
C HIS A 396 -11.93 0.59 -0.96
N ARG A 397 -12.55 0.39 -2.13
CA ARG A 397 -14.02 0.33 -2.21
C ARG A 397 -14.61 -0.81 -1.38
N ALA A 398 -14.01 -2.00 -1.44
CA ALA A 398 -14.49 -3.17 -0.70
C ALA A 398 -14.54 -2.93 0.82
N ILE A 399 -13.47 -2.40 1.42
CA ILE A 399 -13.44 -2.12 2.86
C ILE A 399 -14.43 -1.03 3.26
N HIS A 400 -14.68 -0.03 2.40
CA HIS A 400 -15.70 0.97 2.68
C HIS A 400 -17.13 0.41 2.57
N LEU A 401 -17.40 -0.52 1.65
CA LEU A 401 -18.68 -1.26 1.60
C LEU A 401 -18.88 -2.12 2.85
N VAL A 402 -17.82 -2.82 3.29
CA VAL A 402 -17.81 -3.55 4.57
C VAL A 402 -18.22 -2.62 5.70
N GLU A 403 -17.51 -1.49 5.86
CA GLU A 403 -17.71 -0.54 6.96
C GLU A 403 -19.07 0.17 6.92
N ALA A 404 -19.57 0.48 5.72
CA ALA A 404 -20.91 1.03 5.49
C ALA A 404 -22.02 0.02 5.80
N GLY A 405 -21.72 -1.29 5.81
CA GLY A 405 -22.71 -2.35 5.97
C GLY A 405 -23.45 -2.70 4.68
N ASP A 406 -22.96 -2.26 3.51
CA ASP A 406 -23.53 -2.62 2.20
C ASP A 406 -23.07 -4.02 1.78
N ARG A 407 -23.77 -5.03 2.31
CA ARG A 407 -23.50 -6.44 2.00
C ARG A 407 -23.76 -6.77 0.53
N ASP A 408 -24.79 -6.19 -0.06
CA ASP A 408 -25.18 -6.49 -1.44
C ASP A 408 -24.14 -5.92 -2.43
N GLY A 409 -23.67 -4.71 -2.19
CA GLY A 409 -22.57 -4.10 -2.95
C GLY A 409 -21.29 -4.91 -2.85
N LEU A 410 -20.94 -5.36 -1.64
CA LEU A 410 -19.74 -6.16 -1.41
C LEU A 410 -19.84 -7.55 -2.06
N HIS A 411 -20.97 -8.24 -1.93
CA HIS A 411 -21.21 -9.52 -2.59
C HIS A 411 -21.10 -9.39 -4.12
N ARG A 412 -21.70 -8.34 -4.71
CA ARG A 412 -21.55 -8.06 -6.16
C ARG A 412 -20.10 -7.85 -6.56
N LEU A 413 -19.32 -7.13 -5.75
CA LEU A 413 -17.91 -6.86 -6.03
C LEU A 413 -17.05 -8.13 -5.94
N LEU A 414 -17.26 -8.95 -4.91
CA LEU A 414 -16.47 -10.17 -4.65
C LEU A 414 -16.88 -11.38 -5.49
N THR A 415 -17.98 -11.29 -6.23
CA THR A 415 -18.37 -12.28 -7.25
C THR A 415 -18.02 -11.84 -8.68
N ASP A 416 -17.53 -10.62 -8.86
CA ASP A 416 -17.06 -10.10 -10.15
C ASP A 416 -15.64 -10.61 -10.45
N PHE A 417 -15.52 -11.61 -11.32
CA PHE A 417 -14.22 -12.19 -11.69
C PHE A 417 -13.30 -11.20 -12.42
N ASP A 418 -13.83 -10.19 -13.11
CA ASP A 418 -12.98 -9.16 -13.72
C ASP A 418 -12.38 -8.26 -12.62
N TYR A 419 -13.16 -7.91 -11.59
CA TYR A 419 -12.67 -7.18 -10.42
C TYR A 419 -11.58 -7.97 -9.70
N LEU A 420 -11.84 -9.24 -9.40
CA LEU A 420 -10.88 -10.10 -8.70
C LEU A 420 -9.58 -10.21 -9.50
N LYS A 421 -9.66 -10.48 -10.81
CA LYS A 421 -8.48 -10.54 -11.67
C LYS A 421 -7.73 -9.21 -11.70
N ALA A 422 -8.42 -8.09 -11.90
CA ALA A 422 -7.81 -6.77 -11.93
C ALA A 422 -7.13 -6.42 -10.60
N LYS A 423 -7.76 -6.78 -9.48
CA LYS A 423 -7.19 -6.56 -8.15
C LYS A 423 -5.95 -7.44 -7.91
N VAL A 424 -5.95 -8.71 -8.32
CA VAL A 424 -4.74 -9.56 -8.27
C VAL A 424 -3.64 -8.98 -9.17
N ASP A 425 -3.95 -8.61 -10.40
CA ASP A 425 -2.98 -8.08 -11.38
C ASP A 425 -2.25 -6.84 -10.84
N ARG A 426 -2.98 -5.95 -10.14
CA ARG A 426 -2.47 -4.63 -9.74
C ARG A 426 -1.99 -4.56 -8.28
N LEU A 427 -2.68 -5.25 -7.36
CA LEU A 427 -2.44 -5.16 -5.91
C LEU A 427 -1.95 -6.49 -5.30
N GLY A 428 -2.06 -7.60 -6.03
CA GLY A 428 -1.66 -8.93 -5.57
C GLY A 428 -2.79 -9.73 -4.90
N VAL A 429 -2.58 -11.04 -4.75
CA VAL A 429 -3.59 -11.97 -4.25
C VAL A 429 -3.95 -11.72 -2.78
N GLU A 430 -3.00 -11.25 -1.97
CA GLU A 430 -3.24 -10.90 -0.56
C GLU A 430 -4.26 -9.77 -0.42
N ALA A 431 -4.31 -8.84 -1.39
CA ALA A 431 -5.29 -7.75 -1.39
C ALA A 431 -6.72 -8.28 -1.51
N VAL A 432 -6.90 -9.31 -2.34
CA VAL A 432 -8.18 -9.97 -2.55
C VAL A 432 -8.57 -10.82 -1.34
N LEU A 433 -7.62 -11.55 -0.76
CA LEU A 433 -7.85 -12.36 0.44
C LEU A 433 -8.25 -11.50 1.64
N ALA A 434 -7.69 -10.30 1.78
CA ALA A 434 -8.10 -9.35 2.82
C ALA A 434 -9.57 -8.91 2.69
N ASP A 435 -10.05 -8.64 1.46
CA ASP A 435 -11.46 -8.31 1.23
C ASP A 435 -12.38 -9.47 1.59
N PHE A 436 -12.01 -10.70 1.21
CA PHE A 436 -12.77 -11.90 1.55
C PHE A 436 -12.82 -12.13 3.07
N GLN A 437 -11.70 -11.94 3.77
CA GLN A 437 -11.67 -12.06 5.23
C GLN A 437 -12.59 -11.04 5.89
N ALA A 438 -12.56 -9.78 5.42
CA ALA A 438 -13.41 -8.73 5.95
C ALA A 438 -14.92 -9.01 5.72
N TYR A 439 -15.26 -9.66 4.61
CA TYR A 439 -16.61 -10.16 4.35
C TYR A 439 -17.03 -11.26 5.34
N VAL A 440 -16.16 -12.25 5.58
CA VAL A 440 -16.44 -13.38 6.49
C VAL A 440 -16.61 -12.89 7.93
N ASP A 441 -15.71 -12.01 8.39
CA ASP A 441 -15.73 -11.47 9.75
C ASP A 441 -17.06 -10.76 10.09
N ARG A 442 -17.64 -10.05 9.10
CA ARG A 442 -18.94 -9.38 9.25
C ARG A 442 -20.15 -10.27 9.02
N SER A 443 -19.96 -11.44 8.43
CA SER A 443 -21.03 -12.43 8.22
C SER A 443 -21.33 -13.24 9.50
N GLY A 444 -20.57 -13.04 10.58
CA GLY A 444 -20.81 -13.65 11.89
C GLY A 444 -20.30 -15.09 12.02
N SER A 445 -19.63 -15.61 10.99
CA SER A 445 -19.00 -16.93 10.99
C SER A 445 -17.64 -16.87 11.70
N LYS A 446 -17.64 -16.86 13.03
CA LYS A 446 -16.40 -17.04 13.81
C LYS A 446 -16.06 -18.53 13.88
N GLY A 447 -15.23 -18.98 12.94
CA GLY A 447 -14.67 -20.34 12.87
C GLY A 447 -14.09 -20.63 11.48
N PRO A 448 -13.30 -21.70 11.29
CA PRO A 448 -13.09 -22.23 9.93
C PRO A 448 -14.47 -22.41 9.27
N PRO A 449 -14.62 -22.06 7.99
CA PRO A 449 -15.93 -21.93 7.35
C PRO A 449 -16.78 -23.16 7.68
N PRO A 450 -17.99 -22.99 8.25
CA PRO A 450 -18.86 -24.13 8.46
C PRO A 450 -19.02 -24.81 7.10
N ARG A 451 -18.98 -26.14 7.07
CA ARG A 451 -19.27 -26.95 5.87
C ARG A 451 -20.74 -26.82 5.43
N GLN A 452 -21.42 -25.71 5.75
CA GLN A 452 -22.70 -25.32 5.18
C GLN A 452 -22.42 -24.53 3.92
N ALA A 453 -22.27 -25.28 2.84
CA ALA A 453 -22.06 -24.80 1.50
C ALA A 453 -23.27 -23.97 1.01
N GLY A 454 -23.01 -22.78 0.47
CA GLY A 454 -24.06 -21.97 -0.15
C GLY A 454 -23.63 -20.59 -0.64
N ASP A 455 -22.77 -19.88 0.11
CA ASP A 455 -22.36 -18.51 -0.27
C ASP A 455 -21.28 -18.53 -1.38
N PRO A 456 -21.57 -17.96 -2.57
CA PRO A 456 -20.58 -17.79 -3.64
C PRO A 456 -19.24 -17.19 -3.18
N VAL A 457 -19.29 -16.18 -2.32
CA VAL A 457 -18.11 -15.41 -1.88
C VAL A 457 -17.18 -16.28 -1.06
N GLU A 458 -17.71 -17.08 -0.13
CA GLU A 458 -16.91 -17.99 0.70
C GLU A 458 -16.24 -19.10 -0.12
N VAL A 459 -16.94 -19.62 -1.14
CA VAL A 459 -16.38 -20.67 -2.00
C VAL A 459 -15.26 -20.12 -2.91
N ILE A 460 -15.44 -18.91 -3.43
CA ILE A 460 -14.38 -18.23 -4.18
C ILE A 460 -13.19 -17.96 -3.26
N ALA A 461 -13.42 -17.47 -2.03
CA ALA A 461 -12.38 -17.19 -1.05
C ALA A 461 -11.52 -18.44 -0.76
N ASP A 462 -12.15 -19.58 -0.47
CA ASP A 462 -11.45 -20.84 -0.22
C ASP A 462 -10.62 -21.30 -1.43
N ALA A 463 -11.16 -21.15 -2.65
CA ALA A 463 -10.43 -21.48 -3.87
C ALA A 463 -9.20 -20.59 -4.10
N VAL A 464 -9.35 -19.27 -3.90
CA VAL A 464 -8.25 -18.30 -4.02
C VAL A 464 -7.19 -18.56 -2.95
N GLN A 465 -7.59 -18.86 -1.71
CA GLN A 465 -6.68 -19.14 -0.61
C GLN A 465 -5.82 -20.39 -0.89
N LYS A 466 -6.42 -21.50 -1.34
CA LYS A 466 -5.70 -22.76 -1.64
C LYS A 466 -4.67 -22.62 -2.75
N LYS A 467 -4.90 -21.69 -3.69
CA LYS A 467 -4.07 -21.50 -4.89
C LYS A 467 -3.37 -20.14 -4.92
N SER A 468 -3.30 -19.43 -3.79
CA SER A 468 -2.81 -18.06 -3.70
C SER A 468 -1.46 -17.85 -4.39
N ARG A 469 -0.49 -18.74 -4.11
CA ARG A 469 0.85 -18.69 -4.73
C ARG A 469 0.83 -18.77 -6.26
N TRP A 470 -0.10 -19.53 -6.83
CA TRP A 470 -0.19 -19.74 -8.29
C TRP A 470 -0.95 -18.61 -8.96
N ILE A 471 -2.05 -18.16 -8.34
CA ILE A 471 -2.83 -17.01 -8.79
C ILE A 471 -1.98 -15.74 -8.78
N GLU A 472 -1.11 -15.58 -7.78
CA GLU A 472 -0.16 -14.46 -7.69
C GLU A 472 0.79 -14.41 -8.90
N ASP A 473 1.28 -15.56 -9.37
CA ASP A 473 2.22 -15.62 -10.50
C ASP A 473 1.49 -15.59 -11.86
N ARG A 474 0.23 -16.02 -11.91
CA ARG A 474 -0.60 -16.13 -13.11
C ARG A 474 -2.06 -15.77 -12.83
N PRO A 475 -2.39 -14.47 -12.77
CA PRO A 475 -3.76 -14.03 -12.46
C PRO A 475 -4.79 -14.47 -13.50
N GLU A 476 -4.37 -14.74 -14.74
CA GLU A 476 -5.20 -15.33 -15.79
C GLU A 476 -5.68 -16.76 -15.47
N GLU A 477 -5.03 -17.45 -14.53
CA GLU A 477 -5.43 -18.78 -14.07
C GLU A 477 -6.47 -18.73 -12.93
N LEU A 478 -6.85 -17.55 -12.43
CA LEU A 478 -7.84 -17.37 -11.36
C LEU A 478 -9.17 -18.09 -11.68
N GLY A 479 -9.78 -17.82 -12.82
CA GLY A 479 -11.05 -18.46 -13.19
C GLY A 479 -10.97 -19.98 -13.29
N PRO A 480 -9.98 -20.56 -14.01
CA PRO A 480 -9.76 -22.00 -14.02
C PRO A 480 -9.63 -22.63 -12.62
N TYR A 481 -8.88 -22.00 -11.70
CA TYR A 481 -8.74 -22.52 -10.34
C TYR A 481 -10.05 -22.46 -9.56
N VAL A 482 -10.76 -21.32 -9.62
CA VAL A 482 -12.05 -21.16 -8.95
C VAL A 482 -13.08 -22.14 -9.51
N ARG A 483 -13.13 -22.34 -10.83
CA ARG A 483 -14.02 -23.32 -11.47
C ARG A 483 -13.73 -24.74 -11.03
N ASP A 484 -12.47 -25.15 -10.98
CA ASP A 484 -12.08 -26.50 -10.60
C ASP A 484 -12.48 -26.79 -9.12
N GLU A 485 -12.27 -25.83 -8.22
CA GLU A 485 -12.73 -25.93 -6.82
C GLU A 485 -14.26 -25.92 -6.71
N LEU A 486 -14.96 -25.08 -7.49
CA LEU A 486 -16.43 -25.05 -7.54
C LEU A 486 -17.01 -26.37 -8.04
N PHE A 487 -16.38 -26.99 -9.04
CA PHE A 487 -16.77 -28.29 -9.56
C PHE A 487 -16.59 -29.40 -8.51
N LEU A 488 -15.52 -29.34 -7.72
CA LEU A 488 -15.28 -30.27 -6.61
C LEU A 488 -16.26 -30.03 -5.46
N ALA A 489 -16.52 -28.77 -5.08
CA ALA A 489 -17.44 -28.40 -4.01
C ALA A 489 -18.91 -28.70 -4.36
N GLY A 490 -19.30 -28.48 -5.62
CA GLY A 490 -20.64 -28.82 -6.15
C GLY A 490 -20.97 -30.32 -6.10
N ARG A 491 -19.95 -31.18 -6.00
CA ARG A 491 -20.13 -32.63 -5.77
C ARG A 491 -20.34 -32.99 -4.29
N VAL A 492 -20.06 -32.08 -3.36
CA VAL A 492 -20.08 -32.32 -1.90
C VAL A 492 -21.18 -31.52 -1.18
N GLY A 493 -21.69 -30.41 -1.75
CA GLY A 493 -22.71 -29.62 -1.06
C GLY A 493 -23.40 -28.50 -1.85
N GLY A 494 -23.97 -28.78 -3.03
CA GLY A 494 -25.02 -27.90 -3.58
C GLY A 494 -24.62 -26.43 -3.84
N VAL A 495 -23.37 -26.15 -4.20
CA VAL A 495 -22.98 -24.82 -4.68
C VAL A 495 -23.83 -24.45 -5.91
N ALA A 496 -24.37 -23.22 -5.94
CA ALA A 496 -25.31 -22.78 -6.96
C ALA A 496 -24.76 -23.01 -8.38
N PRO A 497 -25.41 -23.83 -9.24
CA PRO A 497 -25.02 -24.05 -10.64
C PRO A 497 -24.85 -22.75 -11.45
N THR A 498 -25.42 -21.65 -10.96
CA THR A 498 -25.26 -20.29 -11.48
C THR A 498 -23.81 -19.82 -11.42
N LEU A 499 -23.11 -19.93 -10.29
CA LEU A 499 -21.73 -19.46 -10.16
C LEU A 499 -20.77 -20.26 -11.06
N LEU A 500 -20.99 -21.57 -11.17
CA LEU A 500 -20.22 -22.43 -12.08
C LEU A 500 -20.45 -22.03 -13.55
N ARG A 501 -21.67 -21.65 -13.93
CA ARG A 501 -21.97 -21.11 -15.27
C ARG A 501 -21.32 -19.74 -15.48
N GLU A 502 -21.36 -18.86 -14.50
CA GLU A 502 -20.77 -17.52 -14.57
C GLU A 502 -19.26 -17.57 -14.77
N VAL A 503 -18.54 -18.35 -13.94
CA VAL A 503 -17.08 -18.52 -14.09
C VAL A 503 -16.74 -19.19 -15.41
N SER A 504 -17.53 -20.17 -15.87
CA SER A 504 -17.30 -20.83 -17.15
C SER A 504 -17.51 -19.87 -18.33
N ALA A 505 -18.56 -19.04 -18.28
CA ALA A 505 -18.82 -18.01 -19.27
C ALA A 505 -17.75 -16.91 -19.25
N TRP A 506 -17.22 -16.57 -18.07
CA TRP A 506 -16.10 -15.63 -17.92
C TRP A 506 -14.82 -16.17 -18.56
N ILE A 507 -14.44 -17.42 -18.26
CA ILE A 507 -13.29 -18.10 -18.89
C ILE A 507 -13.42 -18.13 -20.41
N ALA A 508 -14.62 -18.44 -20.92
CA ALA A 508 -14.89 -18.48 -22.35
C ALA A 508 -14.75 -17.12 -23.03
N ARG A 509 -15.10 -16.02 -22.33
CA ARG A 509 -14.93 -14.63 -22.81
C ARG A 509 -13.49 -14.15 -22.76
N ALA A 510 -12.75 -14.51 -21.70
CA ALA A 510 -11.38 -14.03 -21.46
C ALA A 510 -10.32 -14.65 -22.39
N ARG A 511 -10.57 -15.84 -22.96
CA ARG A 511 -9.61 -16.53 -23.85
C ARG A 511 -9.74 -16.11 -25.31
N ARG A 512 -8.81 -15.27 -25.80
CA ARG A 512 -8.43 -15.14 -27.23
C ARG A 512 -7.09 -15.83 -27.61
N GLU A 513 -6.36 -16.47 -26.67
CA GLU A 513 -5.07 -17.18 -26.87
C GLU A 513 -5.01 -18.49 -26.00
N PRO A 514 -4.07 -19.45 -26.23
CA PRO A 514 -4.35 -20.89 -26.31
C PRO A 514 -4.65 -21.65 -25.00
N TRP A 515 -5.19 -22.86 -25.16
CA TRP A 515 -6.12 -23.51 -24.23
C TRP A 515 -5.55 -24.65 -23.36
N LEU A 516 -4.23 -24.88 -23.36
CA LEU A 516 -3.57 -25.93 -22.55
C LEU A 516 -3.07 -25.40 -21.19
N ARG A 517 -3.34 -26.13 -20.10
CA ARG A 517 -2.68 -25.95 -18.78
C ARG A 517 -1.67 -27.08 -18.56
N ARG A 518 -0.53 -26.78 -17.94
CA ARG A 518 0.46 -27.78 -17.49
C ARG A 518 0.16 -28.19 -16.04
N VAL A 519 0.09 -29.49 -15.76
CA VAL A 519 -0.02 -30.05 -14.41
C VAL A 519 1.37 -30.51 -13.96
N GLU A 520 1.88 -30.03 -12.83
CA GLU A 520 3.22 -30.37 -12.33
C GLU A 520 3.18 -31.45 -11.22
N PRO A 521 4.27 -32.22 -11.04
CA PRO A 521 4.33 -33.29 -10.03
C PRO A 521 4.25 -32.72 -8.61
N GLY A 522 3.17 -33.02 -7.89
CA GLY A 522 2.94 -32.55 -6.52
C GLY A 522 1.47 -32.35 -6.14
N GLU A 523 0.56 -32.28 -7.13
CA GLU A 523 -0.89 -32.29 -6.91
C GLU A 523 -1.35 -33.66 -6.38
N ARG A 524 -1.16 -33.93 -5.07
CA ARG A 524 -1.85 -35.03 -4.39
C ARG A 524 -3.21 -34.53 -3.93
N ALA A 525 -4.25 -34.91 -4.67
CA ALA A 525 -5.63 -34.76 -4.19
C ALA A 525 -5.78 -35.50 -2.85
N ALA A 526 -6.22 -34.77 -1.82
CA ALA A 526 -6.69 -35.38 -0.58
C ALA A 526 -7.82 -36.36 -0.95
N ARG A 527 -7.70 -37.61 -0.48
CA ARG A 527 -8.57 -38.78 -0.76
C ARG A 527 -9.92 -38.41 -1.41
N ALA A 528 -9.92 -38.36 -2.74
CA ALA A 528 -11.15 -38.30 -3.51
C ALA A 528 -11.77 -39.69 -3.53
N THR A 529 -12.99 -39.83 -3.02
CA THR A 529 -13.86 -40.95 -3.39
C THR A 529 -14.09 -40.85 -4.89
N SER A 530 -13.51 -41.78 -5.66
CA SER A 530 -13.57 -41.76 -7.12
C SER A 530 -15.02 -41.92 -7.58
N ALA A 531 -15.60 -40.87 -8.18
CA ALA A 531 -16.95 -40.94 -8.75
C ALA A 531 -16.98 -41.67 -10.11
N ALA A 532 -15.87 -41.66 -10.85
CA ALA A 532 -15.67 -42.46 -12.06
C ALA A 532 -14.18 -42.60 -12.32
N ALA A 533 -13.70 -43.83 -12.48
CA ALA A 533 -12.37 -44.11 -12.99
C ALA A 533 -12.45 -44.08 -14.52
N ILE A 534 -11.60 -43.29 -15.15
CA ILE A 534 -11.45 -43.25 -16.61
C ILE A 534 -10.21 -44.08 -16.94
N ASP A 535 -10.40 -45.30 -17.45
CA ASP A 535 -9.30 -46.21 -17.77
C ASP A 535 -8.64 -45.84 -19.10
N HIS A 536 -7.38 -45.42 -19.04
CA HIS A 536 -6.52 -45.29 -20.22
C HIS A 536 -5.88 -46.65 -20.49
N ALA A 537 -6.12 -47.21 -21.68
CA ALA A 537 -5.91 -48.63 -21.95
C ALA A 537 -4.45 -49.14 -21.87
N ALA A 538 -3.42 -48.26 -21.83
CA ALA A 538 -2.06 -48.67 -21.49
C ALA A 538 -1.16 -47.45 -21.15
N GLY A 539 -0.41 -47.52 -20.06
CA GLY A 539 0.72 -46.61 -19.79
C GLY A 539 0.41 -45.34 -18.98
N ALA A 540 1.46 -44.76 -18.41
CA ALA A 540 1.34 -43.57 -17.56
C ALA A 540 0.80 -42.37 -18.34
N ILE A 541 -0.27 -41.75 -17.80
CA ILE A 541 -0.82 -40.49 -18.28
C ILE A 541 0.21 -39.39 -18.01
N ALA A 542 0.61 -38.67 -19.06
CA ALA A 542 1.60 -37.60 -18.97
C ALA A 542 0.93 -36.20 -18.93
N SER A 543 -0.31 -36.07 -19.39
CA SER A 543 -1.03 -34.80 -19.44
C SER A 543 -2.55 -35.01 -19.42
N VAL A 544 -3.27 -34.07 -18.79
CA VAL A 544 -4.74 -34.00 -18.77
C VAL A 544 -5.18 -32.55 -18.97
N ALA A 545 -6.24 -32.31 -19.74
CA ALA A 545 -6.83 -30.99 -19.95
C ALA A 545 -8.36 -31.04 -20.06
N TRP A 546 -9.07 -30.06 -19.52
CA TRP A 546 -10.52 -29.90 -19.72
C TRP A 546 -10.82 -29.04 -20.94
N SER A 547 -11.94 -29.30 -21.61
CA SER A 547 -12.45 -28.42 -22.65
C SER A 547 -12.96 -27.08 -22.06
N PRO A 548 -12.94 -25.98 -22.84
CA PRO A 548 -13.39 -24.67 -22.36
C PRO A 548 -14.86 -24.63 -21.92
N ASP A 549 -15.70 -25.42 -22.58
CA ASP A 549 -17.13 -25.59 -22.26
C ASP A 549 -17.39 -26.60 -21.12
N GLY A 550 -16.33 -27.22 -20.56
CA GLY A 550 -16.42 -28.18 -19.47
C GLY A 550 -17.06 -29.52 -19.84
N THR A 551 -17.37 -29.75 -21.11
CA THR A 551 -18.07 -30.97 -21.56
C THR A 551 -17.13 -32.14 -21.82
N ARG A 552 -15.82 -31.89 -21.94
CA ARG A 552 -14.83 -32.90 -22.36
C ARG A 552 -13.52 -32.81 -21.58
N ILE A 553 -12.81 -33.94 -21.53
CA ILE A 553 -11.46 -34.06 -20.97
C ILE A 553 -10.55 -34.64 -22.05
N LEU A 554 -9.37 -34.10 -22.27
CA LEU A 554 -8.32 -34.66 -23.12
C LEU A 554 -7.23 -35.26 -22.22
N THR A 555 -6.87 -36.51 -22.46
CA THR A 555 -5.74 -37.18 -21.81
C THR A 555 -4.69 -37.53 -22.85
N GLY A 556 -3.41 -37.41 -22.48
CA GLY A 556 -2.29 -37.85 -23.31
C GLY A 556 -1.33 -38.72 -22.50
N GLY A 557 -1.11 -39.94 -22.99
CA GLY A 557 -0.27 -40.95 -22.33
C GLY A 557 1.03 -41.25 -23.08
N ARG A 558 1.89 -42.05 -22.45
CA ARG A 558 3.12 -42.60 -23.09
C ARG A 558 2.84 -43.64 -24.17
N ASP A 559 1.60 -44.12 -24.26
CA ASP A 559 1.08 -45.00 -25.31
C ASP A 559 0.88 -44.30 -26.66
N ARG A 560 1.21 -43.01 -26.77
CA ARG A 560 1.07 -42.20 -27.98
C ARG A 560 -0.39 -42.05 -28.42
N LEU A 561 -1.32 -42.25 -27.49
CA LEU A 561 -2.74 -42.02 -27.69
C LEU A 561 -3.15 -40.70 -27.02
N LEU A 562 -3.96 -39.93 -27.74
CA LEU A 562 -4.68 -38.78 -27.23
C LEU A 562 -6.16 -39.15 -27.15
N THR A 563 -6.71 -39.23 -25.95
CA THR A 563 -8.11 -39.63 -25.74
C THR A 563 -8.93 -38.45 -25.25
N ILE A 564 -9.99 -38.11 -25.99
CA ILE A 564 -11.02 -37.16 -25.61
C ILE A 564 -12.14 -37.94 -24.94
N TRP A 565 -12.52 -37.52 -23.76
CA TRP A 565 -13.55 -38.08 -22.91
C TRP A 565 -14.70 -37.08 -22.79
N ASP A 566 -15.92 -37.57 -22.62
CA ASP A 566 -17.05 -36.77 -22.18
C ASP A 566 -16.97 -36.64 -20.66
N ALA A 567 -16.93 -35.41 -20.16
CA ALA A 567 -16.72 -35.13 -18.75
C ALA A 567 -17.91 -35.53 -17.85
N ARG A 568 -19.11 -35.64 -18.43
CA ARG A 568 -20.34 -35.98 -17.71
C ARG A 568 -20.55 -37.48 -17.63
N THR A 569 -20.20 -38.21 -18.69
CA THR A 569 -20.42 -39.66 -18.78
C THR A 569 -19.17 -40.49 -18.52
N GLY A 570 -17.98 -39.89 -18.60
CA GLY A 570 -16.69 -40.59 -18.52
C GLY A 570 -16.38 -41.44 -19.76
N GLY A 571 -17.23 -41.41 -20.80
CA GLY A 571 -17.05 -42.19 -22.02
C GLY A 571 -15.99 -41.60 -22.95
N ALA A 572 -15.18 -42.44 -23.58
CA ALA A 572 -14.25 -42.01 -24.63
C ALA A 572 -15.05 -41.53 -25.85
N VAL A 573 -14.96 -40.23 -26.15
CA VAL A 573 -15.56 -39.59 -27.32
C VAL A 573 -14.71 -39.85 -28.56
N ARG A 574 -13.39 -39.83 -28.42
CA ARG A 574 -12.47 -40.06 -29.53
C ARG A 574 -11.07 -40.40 -29.04
N THR A 575 -10.42 -41.35 -29.69
CA THR A 575 -9.00 -41.65 -29.50
C THR A 575 -8.25 -41.34 -30.78
N LEU A 576 -7.15 -40.58 -30.67
CA LEU A 576 -6.28 -40.20 -31.77
C LEU A 576 -4.92 -40.86 -31.56
N SER A 577 -4.45 -41.60 -32.57
CA SER A 577 -3.10 -42.15 -32.58
C SER A 577 -2.11 -41.16 -33.20
N VAL A 578 -0.99 -40.91 -32.52
CA VAL A 578 0.05 -40.01 -33.03
C VAL A 578 1.23 -40.86 -33.53
N SER A 579 1.40 -40.95 -34.84
CA SER A 579 2.54 -41.62 -35.47
C SER A 579 3.74 -40.65 -35.55
N SER A 580 4.61 -40.66 -34.54
CA SER A 580 5.97 -40.12 -34.70
C SER A 580 7.00 -40.89 -33.88
N THR A 581 8.11 -41.22 -34.52
CA THR A 581 9.26 -42.00 -34.02
C THR A 581 10.21 -41.15 -33.17
N GLY A 582 9.72 -40.66 -32.04
CA GLY A 582 10.56 -39.99 -31.05
C GLY A 582 9.88 -39.94 -29.69
N SER A 583 10.59 -40.37 -28.63
CA SER A 583 10.15 -40.24 -27.25
C SER A 583 10.02 -38.75 -26.89
N ARG A 584 8.84 -38.17 -27.11
CA ARG A 584 8.55 -36.78 -26.75
C ARG A 584 7.99 -36.75 -25.33
N ARG A 585 8.76 -36.14 -24.41
CA ARG A 585 8.32 -35.81 -23.04
C ARG A 585 7.30 -34.67 -22.96
N PHE A 586 6.99 -33.99 -24.08
CA PHE A 586 6.11 -32.83 -24.10
C PHE A 586 5.35 -32.73 -25.42
N LEU A 587 4.03 -32.59 -25.35
CA LEU A 587 3.17 -32.20 -26.47
C LEU A 587 2.88 -30.71 -26.35
N THR A 588 3.17 -29.94 -27.40
CA THR A 588 2.73 -28.55 -27.56
C THR A 588 1.87 -28.49 -28.82
N MET A 589 0.63 -28.03 -28.67
CA MET A 589 -0.32 -27.83 -29.78
C MET A 589 -0.28 -26.38 -30.26
N ARG A 590 -0.34 -26.17 -31.58
CA ARG A 590 -0.45 -24.85 -32.23
C ARG A 590 -1.94 -24.51 -32.52
N PRO A 591 -2.28 -23.22 -32.68
CA PRO A 591 -3.67 -22.75 -32.77
C PRO A 591 -4.42 -23.28 -34.00
N TRP A 592 -5.73 -23.40 -33.86
CA TRP A 592 -6.67 -23.58 -34.97
C TRP A 592 -6.76 -22.26 -35.75
N ARG A 593 -6.26 -22.24 -36.99
CA ARG A 593 -6.59 -21.15 -37.94
C ARG A 593 -7.93 -21.51 -38.57
N SER A 594 -8.89 -20.58 -38.57
CA SER A 594 -9.98 -20.64 -39.55
C SER A 594 -9.34 -20.65 -40.94
N ALA A 595 -9.68 -21.64 -41.75
CA ALA A 595 -9.31 -21.63 -43.16
C ALA A 595 -9.94 -20.40 -43.83
N PRO A 596 -9.26 -19.70 -44.75
CA PRO A 596 -9.93 -18.74 -45.62
C PRO A 596 -10.94 -19.49 -46.49
N ASP A 597 -12.08 -18.84 -46.75
CA ASP A 597 -13.11 -19.30 -47.68
C ASP A 597 -12.49 -19.73 -49.02
N HIS A 598 -12.35 -21.04 -49.22
CA HIS A 598 -12.14 -21.61 -50.54
C HIS A 598 -13.36 -22.45 -50.89
N GLY A 599 -14.10 -21.91 -51.87
CA GLY A 599 -15.39 -22.40 -52.28
C GLY A 599 -15.39 -23.83 -52.82
N ARG A 600 -16.60 -24.38 -52.83
CA ARG A 600 -17.12 -25.45 -53.69
C ARG A 600 -16.10 -26.55 -54.04
N LEU A 601 -16.18 -27.64 -53.28
CA LEU A 601 -15.83 -28.98 -53.76
C LEU A 601 -16.52 -29.25 -55.11
N ARG A 602 -15.77 -29.18 -56.21
CA ARG A 602 -16.12 -29.94 -57.41
C ARG A 602 -15.70 -31.38 -57.16
N ARG A 603 -16.70 -32.26 -57.14
CA ARG A 603 -16.51 -33.70 -57.38
C ARG A 603 -15.95 -33.88 -58.78
N THR A 604 -14.85 -34.61 -58.89
CA THR A 604 -14.62 -35.49 -60.04
C THR A 604 -14.12 -36.83 -59.52
N THR A 605 -14.74 -37.85 -60.11
CA THR A 605 -14.59 -39.30 -59.97
C THR A 605 -13.17 -39.82 -59.87
#